data_AF-A0A250V6J9-F1
#
_entry.id   AF-A0A250V6J9-F1
#
_cell.length_a   1.000
_cell.length_b   1.000
_cell.length_c   1.000
_cell.angle_alpha   90.00
_cell.angle_beta   90.00
_cell.angle_gamma   90.00
#
_symmetry.space_group_name_H-M   'P 1'
#
loop_
_entity.id
_entity.type
_entity.pdbx_description
1 polymer ?
#
loop_
_entity_poly.entity_id
_entity_poly.type
_entity_poly.pdbx_seq_one_letter_code
_entity_poly.pdbx_strand_id
1 'polypeptide(L)'
;MIRAQDAERREAWRDLWDQLAAHVDSIPAHEYERQRRVGILRGHSVDSTHPPTHLRRACLLARPAVAAAVVTDDERQHTLDTELSPSRARLARQVLAR
;
A
#
# COMPACT_ATOMS: atom_id res chain seq x y z
N MET A 1 12.38 24.45 21.43
CA MET A 1 11.19 23.60 21.20
C MET A 1 10.96 23.32 19.71
N ILE A 2 10.93 24.33 18.83
CA ILE A 2 10.73 24.17 17.36
C ILE A 2 11.73 23.19 16.69
N ARG A 3 13.03 23.28 17.02
CA ARG A 3 14.06 22.40 16.42
C ARG A 3 13.92 20.90 16.73
N ALA A 4 13.29 20.54 17.85
CA ALA A 4 13.12 19.14 18.27
C ALA A 4 11.94 18.50 17.52
N GLN A 5 10.83 19.23 17.39
CA GLN A 5 9.68 18.80 16.59
C GLN A 5 10.03 18.65 15.11
N ASP A 6 10.90 19.52 14.58
CA ASP A 6 11.43 19.39 13.22
C ASP A 6 12.38 18.20 13.06
N ALA A 7 13.03 17.74 14.12
CA ALA A 7 13.89 16.56 14.11
C ALA A 7 13.06 15.27 14.16
N GLU A 8 12.04 15.21 15.04
CA GLU A 8 11.09 14.11 15.14
C GLU A 8 10.28 13.93 13.85
N ARG A 9 9.80 15.03 13.24
CA ARG A 9 9.18 14.98 11.91
C ARG A 9 10.15 14.53 10.82
N ARG A 10 11.44 14.86 10.96
CA ARG A 10 12.53 14.38 10.07
C ARG A 10 12.91 12.91 10.29
N GLU A 11 12.49 12.32 11.39
CA GLU A 11 12.66 10.91 11.68
C GLU A 11 11.43 10.12 11.20
N ALA A 12 10.23 10.66 11.46
CA ALA A 12 8.97 10.07 11.03
C ALA A 12 8.84 9.81 9.51
N TRP A 13 9.43 10.66 8.64
CA TRP A 13 9.38 10.39 7.20
C TRP A 13 10.31 9.25 6.75
N ARG A 14 11.38 8.96 7.50
CA ARG A 14 12.30 7.87 7.15
C ARG A 14 11.64 6.52 7.32
N ASP A 15 10.87 6.37 8.40
CA ASP A 15 10.26 5.10 8.77
C ASP A 15 8.79 4.99 8.31
N LEU A 16 8.26 6.02 7.64
CA LEU A 16 6.84 6.10 7.24
C LEU A 16 6.37 4.82 6.54
N TRP A 17 7.15 4.34 5.57
CA TRP A 17 6.75 3.20 4.75
C TRP A 17 6.81 1.88 5.54
N ASP A 18 7.79 1.74 6.43
CA ASP A 18 7.95 0.55 7.26
C ASP A 18 6.87 0.50 8.35
N GLN A 19 6.55 1.66 8.94
CA GLN A 19 5.42 1.79 9.87
C GLN A 19 4.08 1.53 9.17
N LEU A 20 3.90 2.01 7.94
CA LEU A 20 2.69 1.74 7.16
C LEU A 20 2.56 0.23 6.85
N ALA A 21 3.65 -0.41 6.43
CA ALA A 21 3.67 -1.85 6.19
C ALA A 21 3.31 -2.62 7.47
N ALA A 22 3.98 -2.33 8.58
CA ALA A 22 3.70 -2.93 9.88
C ALA A 22 2.25 -2.70 10.33
N HIS A 23 1.69 -1.51 10.08
CA HIS A 23 0.29 -1.23 10.37
C HIS A 23 -0.65 -2.08 9.51
N VAL A 24 -0.40 -2.18 8.20
CA VAL A 24 -1.20 -3.01 7.29
C VAL A 24 -1.16 -4.48 7.66
N ASP A 25 0.02 -4.99 8.05
CA ASP A 25 0.21 -6.37 8.52
C ASP A 25 -0.48 -6.64 9.86
N SER A 26 -0.62 -5.60 10.70
CA SER A 26 -1.36 -5.70 11.97
C SER A 26 -2.89 -5.81 11.78
N ILE A 27 -3.41 -5.51 10.59
CA ILE A 27 -4.85 -5.54 10.33
C ILE A 27 -5.34 -7.00 10.34
N PRO A 28 -6.29 -7.36 11.21
CA PRO A 28 -6.82 -8.72 11.25
C PRO A 28 -7.53 -9.13 9.95
N ALA A 29 -7.42 -10.41 9.58
CA ALA A 29 -8.07 -10.97 8.40
C ALA A 29 -9.60 -10.69 8.33
N HIS A 30 -10.27 -10.63 9.49
CA HIS A 30 -11.71 -10.35 9.56
C HIS A 30 -12.07 -8.91 9.18
N GLU A 31 -11.18 -7.93 9.37
CA GLU A 31 -11.44 -6.55 8.98
C GLU A 31 -11.44 -6.40 7.46
N TYR A 32 -10.52 -7.08 6.78
CA TYR A 32 -10.55 -7.16 5.32
C TYR A 32 -11.87 -7.76 4.80
N GLU A 33 -12.42 -8.75 5.49
CA GLU A 33 -13.71 -9.34 5.13
C GLU A 33 -14.88 -8.40 5.41
N ARG A 34 -14.87 -7.70 6.54
CA ARG A 34 -15.87 -6.67 6.85
C ARG A 34 -15.90 -5.59 5.78
N GLN A 35 -14.74 -5.05 5.40
CA GLN A 35 -14.64 -4.02 4.37
C GLN A 35 -15.07 -4.53 2.99
N ARG A 36 -14.78 -5.79 2.65
CA ARG A 36 -15.28 -6.42 1.42
C ARG A 36 -16.81 -6.44 1.37
N ARG A 37 -17.47 -6.84 2.46
CA ARG A 37 -18.95 -6.87 2.55
C ARG A 37 -19.54 -5.46 2.43
N VAL A 38 -18.97 -4.49 3.13
CA VAL A 38 -19.37 -3.09 3.03
C VAL A 38 -19.21 -2.56 1.60
N GLY A 39 -18.11 -2.88 0.93
CA GLY A 39 -17.86 -2.49 -0.47
C GLY A 39 -18.86 -3.09 -1.46
N ILE A 40 -19.31 -4.33 -1.23
CA ILE A 40 -20.40 -4.95 -2.01
C ILE A 40 -21.70 -4.19 -1.78
N LEU A 41 -22.10 -3.99 -0.52
CA LEU A 41 -23.35 -3.32 -0.15
C LEU A 41 -23.44 -1.90 -0.73
N ARG A 42 -22.33 -1.18 -0.76
CA ARG A 42 -22.26 0.20 -1.28
C ARG A 42 -22.00 0.28 -2.78
N GLY A 43 -21.77 -0.85 -3.45
CA GLY A 43 -21.35 -0.85 -4.86
C GLY A 43 -20.08 -0.03 -5.12
N HIS A 44 -19.15 -0.01 -4.16
CA HIS A 44 -17.97 0.86 -4.21
C HIS A 44 -17.16 0.63 -5.49
N SER A 45 -16.88 1.72 -6.20
CA SER A 45 -15.99 1.74 -7.37
C SER A 45 -14.89 2.76 -7.16
N VAL A 46 -13.78 2.59 -7.88
CA VAL A 46 -12.65 3.52 -7.86
C VAL A 46 -13.06 4.86 -8.47
N ASP A 47 -13.81 4.82 -9.57
CA ASP A 47 -14.39 5.96 -10.26
C ASP A 47 -15.58 5.51 -11.14
N SER A 48 -16.14 6.42 -11.93
CA SER A 48 -17.27 6.16 -12.83
C SER A 48 -16.93 5.29 -14.03
N THR A 49 -15.65 5.15 -14.39
CA THR A 49 -15.18 4.37 -15.54
C THR A 49 -14.90 2.91 -15.17
N HIS A 50 -14.74 2.62 -13.88
CA HIS A 50 -14.49 1.28 -13.40
C HIS A 50 -15.78 0.59 -12.92
N PRO A 51 -15.94 -0.71 -13.22
CA PRO A 51 -16.97 -1.49 -12.55
C PRO A 51 -16.64 -1.60 -11.05
N PRO A 52 -17.67 -1.77 -10.19
CA PRO A 52 -17.49 -1.93 -8.75
C PRO A 52 -16.37 -2.92 -8.39
N THR A 53 -15.57 -2.59 -7.39
CA THR A 53 -14.36 -3.33 -7.00
C THR A 53 -14.66 -4.81 -6.74
N HIS A 54 -15.82 -5.13 -6.18
CA HIS A 54 -16.22 -6.51 -5.89
C HIS A 54 -16.44 -7.35 -7.16
N LEU A 55 -16.96 -6.76 -8.25
CA LEU A 55 -17.12 -7.44 -9.54
C LEU A 55 -15.77 -7.67 -10.21
N ARG A 56 -14.85 -6.71 -10.13
CA ARG A 56 -13.48 -6.87 -10.62
C ARG A 56 -12.77 -8.02 -9.92
N ARG A 57 -12.90 -8.09 -8.59
CA ARG A 57 -12.36 -9.19 -7.79
C ARG A 57 -13.01 -10.54 -8.15
N ALA A 58 -14.34 -10.58 -8.29
CA ALA A 58 -15.04 -11.80 -8.67
C ALA A 58 -14.57 -12.32 -10.04
N CYS A 59 -14.40 -11.44 -11.02
CA CYS A 59 -13.86 -11.76 -12.33
C CYS A 59 -12.42 -12.31 -12.23
N LEU A 60 -11.55 -11.70 -11.43
CA LEU A 60 -10.18 -12.17 -11.23
C LEU A 60 -10.13 -13.56 -10.59
N LEU A 61 -10.98 -13.83 -9.59
CA LEU A 61 -11.02 -15.11 -8.89
C LEU A 61 -11.71 -16.22 -9.68
N ALA A 62 -12.56 -15.88 -10.65
CA ALA A 62 -13.19 -16.86 -11.54
C ALA A 62 -12.20 -17.43 -12.58
N ARG A 63 -11.01 -16.83 -12.72
CA ARG A 63 -9.99 -17.26 -13.68
C ARG A 63 -8.99 -18.21 -13.00
N PRO A 64 -8.42 -19.19 -13.74
CA PRO A 64 -7.34 -20.01 -13.23
C PRO A 64 -6.15 -19.14 -12.77
N ALA A 65 -5.51 -19.55 -11.68
CA ALA A 65 -4.25 -18.95 -11.26
C ALA A 65 -3.21 -19.18 -12.36
N VAL A 66 -2.52 -18.11 -12.76
CA VAL A 66 -1.41 -18.16 -13.72
C VAL A 66 -0.11 -17.90 -12.97
N ALA A 67 0.98 -18.53 -13.43
CA ALA A 67 2.29 -18.25 -12.89
C ALA A 67 2.65 -16.76 -13.06
N ALA A 68 3.34 -16.19 -12.07
CA ALA A 68 3.82 -14.83 -12.15
C ALA A 68 4.82 -14.69 -13.31
N ALA A 69 4.59 -13.73 -14.20
CA ALA A 69 5.51 -13.44 -15.30
C ALA A 69 6.81 -12.75 -14.82
N VAL A 70 6.77 -12.16 -13.63
CA VAL A 70 7.91 -11.51 -12.97
C VAL A 70 8.03 -12.12 -11.58
N VAL A 71 9.19 -12.72 -11.31
CA VAL A 71 9.58 -13.24 -10.00
C VAL A 71 10.81 -12.46 -9.55
N THR A 72 10.90 -12.17 -8.27
CA THR A 72 12.05 -11.47 -7.68
C THR A 72 12.78 -12.43 -6.74
N ASP A 73 14.10 -12.44 -6.82
CA ASP A 73 14.98 -12.98 -5.77
C ASP A 73 15.46 -11.85 -4.86
N ASP A 74 16.22 -12.20 -3.82
CA ASP A 74 16.69 -11.23 -2.82
C ASP A 74 17.60 -10.16 -3.43
N GLU A 75 18.45 -10.53 -4.40
CA GLU A 75 19.37 -9.60 -5.08
C GLU A 75 18.60 -8.58 -5.93
N ARG A 76 17.62 -9.07 -6.71
CA ARG A 76 16.76 -8.20 -7.51
C ARG A 76 15.88 -7.32 -6.63
N GLN A 77 15.37 -7.85 -5.51
CA GLN A 77 14.61 -7.06 -4.55
C GLN A 77 15.48 -5.94 -3.94
N HIS A 78 16.71 -6.25 -3.53
CA HIS A 78 17.65 -5.25 -3.02
C HIS A 78 17.98 -4.15 -4.06
N THR A 79 18.12 -4.53 -5.32
CA THR A 79 18.32 -3.59 -6.43
C THR A 79 17.12 -2.65 -6.58
N LEU A 80 15.90 -3.19 -6.57
CA LEU A 80 14.67 -2.40 -6.63
C LEU A 80 14.53 -1.46 -5.42
N ASP A 81 14.85 -1.92 -4.22
CA ASP A 81 14.79 -1.09 -3.02
C ASP A 81 15.78 0.09 -3.10
N THR A 82 16.98 -0.18 -3.61
CA THR A 82 18.00 0.86 -3.86
C THR A 82 17.53 1.86 -4.90
N GLU A 83 16.98 1.39 -6.02
CA GLU A 83 16.45 2.22 -7.10
C GLU A 83 15.31 3.13 -6.60
N LEU A 84 14.40 2.59 -5.79
CA LEU A 84 13.22 3.30 -5.32
C LEU A 84 13.48 4.21 -4.11
N SER A 85 14.58 4.02 -3.39
CA SER A 85 14.91 4.75 -2.16
C SER A 85 14.81 6.28 -2.28
N PRO A 86 15.37 6.94 -3.33
CA PRO A 86 15.25 8.40 -3.47
C PRO A 86 13.80 8.87 -3.64
N SER A 87 13.00 8.11 -4.39
CA SER A 87 11.59 8.40 -4.62
C SER A 87 10.75 8.20 -3.36
N ARG A 88 11.01 7.13 -2.59
CA ARG A 88 10.38 6.87 -1.29
C ARG A 88 10.64 8.00 -0.30
N ALA A 89 11.89 8.46 -0.20
CA ALA A 89 12.27 9.56 0.68
C ALA A 89 11.65 10.90 0.27
N ARG A 90 11.56 11.18 -1.04
CA ARG A 90 10.91 12.40 -1.55
C ARG A 90 9.41 12.38 -1.23
N LEU A 91 8.72 11.29 -1.51
CA LEU A 91 7.27 11.19 -1.33
C LEU A 91 6.89 11.20 0.16
N ALA A 92 7.62 10.49 1.02
CA ALA A 92 7.35 10.49 2.46
C ALA A 92 7.39 11.90 3.06
N ARG A 93 8.39 12.70 2.64
CA ARG A 93 8.47 14.12 3.03
C ARG A 93 7.28 14.93 2.54
N GLN A 94 6.80 14.69 1.31
CA GLN A 94 5.65 15.41 0.77
C GLN A 94 4.34 15.06 1.49
N VAL A 95 4.14 13.78 1.83
CA VAL A 95 2.94 13.30 2.52
C VAL A 95 2.85 13.84 3.95
N LEU A 96 3.97 13.86 4.69
CA LEU A 96 4.04 14.33 6.09
C LEU A 96 4.33 15.84 6.24
N ALA A 97 4.58 16.54 5.14
CA ALA A 97 4.71 18.00 5.13
C ALA A 97 3.35 18.72 5.12
N ARG A 98 2.25 17.97 5.00
CA ARG A 98 0.89 18.50 4.96
C ARG A 98 0.29 18.65 6.34
#